data_AF-A0A949LUA6-F1
#
_entry.id   AF-A0A949LUA6-F1
#
_cell.length_a   1.000
_cell.length_b   1.000
_cell.length_c   1.000
_cell.angle_alpha   90.00
_cell.angle_beta   90.00
_cell.angle_gamma   90.00
#
_symmetry.space_group_name_H-M   'P 1'
#
loop_
_entity.id
_entity.type
_entity.pdbx_description
1 polymer ?
#
loop_
_entity_poly.entity_id
_entity_poly.type
_entity_poly.pdbx_seq_one_letter_code
_entity_poly.pdbx_strand_id
1 'polypeptide(L)'
;MPTLRKEIPVAMPARPALEQHIRLDAIERAGRLAANRLVSTRSGGIASALAAHPVEQMPRLLTQLFPLCGMAHGVAGLTAIEQALDIEISPAQAAFRELVVLAEHGAALGWRISMDWPPFVGAPPDLRACGDIRRAVAAVTG
;
A
#
# COMPACT_ATOMS: atom_id res chain seq x y z
N MET A 1 -23.81 25.67 30.82
CA MET A 1 -23.88 26.04 29.39
C MET A 1 -23.85 24.77 28.56
N PRO A 2 -24.88 24.50 27.74
CA PRO A 2 -24.91 23.29 26.93
C PRO A 2 -24.03 23.47 25.68
N THR A 3 -23.07 22.57 25.49
CA THR A 3 -22.24 22.49 24.28
C THR A 3 -23.10 22.02 23.11
N LEU A 4 -23.40 22.92 22.17
CA LEU A 4 -24.01 22.61 20.88
C LEU A 4 -23.10 21.66 20.09
N ARG A 5 -23.40 20.36 20.10
CA ARG A 5 -22.87 19.40 19.12
C ARG A 5 -23.49 19.74 17.78
N LYS A 6 -22.75 20.45 16.92
CA LYS A 6 -23.12 20.60 15.53
C LYS A 6 -22.69 19.33 14.81
N GLU A 7 -23.57 18.33 14.78
CA GLU A 7 -23.38 17.18 13.90
C GLU A 7 -23.48 17.72 12.46
N ILE A 8 -22.38 17.65 11.71
CA ILE A 8 -22.39 17.93 10.28
C ILE A 8 -22.73 16.60 9.61
N PRO A 9 -23.96 16.40 9.09
CA PRO A 9 -24.29 15.17 8.40
C PRO A 9 -23.57 15.17 7.06
N VAL A 10 -22.42 14.51 7.00
CA VAL A 10 -21.78 14.17 5.72
C VAL A 10 -22.56 12.99 5.16
N ALA A 11 -23.39 13.25 4.14
CA ALA A 11 -24.06 12.20 3.39
C ALA A 11 -23.00 11.24 2.83
N MET A 12 -23.06 9.99 3.28
CA MET A 12 -22.06 8.97 2.97
C MET A 12 -22.34 8.45 1.54
N PRO A 13 -21.39 8.52 0.59
CA PRO A 13 -21.59 7.94 -0.73
C PRO A 13 -21.81 6.43 -0.63
N ALA A 14 -22.63 5.88 -1.53
CA ALA A 14 -22.91 4.45 -1.61
C ALA A 14 -21.60 3.65 -1.74
N ARG A 15 -21.46 2.59 -0.94
CA ARG A 15 -20.21 1.82 -0.81
C ARG A 15 -20.07 0.84 -1.98
N PRO A 16 -18.96 0.84 -2.73
CA PRO A 16 -18.64 -0.28 -3.61
C PRO A 16 -18.27 -1.50 -2.76
N ALA A 17 -18.87 -2.66 -3.05
CA ALA A 17 -18.83 -3.86 -2.19
C ALA A 17 -17.48 -4.61 -2.13
N LEU A 18 -16.45 -4.15 -2.86
CA LEU A 18 -15.19 -4.88 -3.08
C LEU A 18 -13.95 -4.20 -2.46
N GLU A 19 -14.08 -3.02 -1.84
CA GLU A 19 -12.94 -2.29 -1.27
C GLU A 19 -12.79 -2.51 0.24
N GLN A 20 -11.54 -2.72 0.68
CA GLN A 20 -11.22 -2.70 2.11
C GLN A 20 -11.40 -1.28 2.64
N HIS A 21 -12.16 -1.12 3.72
CA HIS A 21 -12.41 0.19 4.31
C HIS A 21 -11.80 0.28 5.71
N ILE A 22 -11.15 1.41 5.96
CA ILE A 22 -10.74 1.84 7.30
C ILE A 22 -11.67 2.99 7.70
N ARG A 23 -12.43 2.80 8.78
CA ARG A 23 -13.22 3.86 9.42
C ARG A 23 -12.45 4.39 10.61
N LEU A 24 -12.16 5.68 10.58
CA LEU A 24 -11.61 6.41 11.72
C LEU A 24 -12.69 7.35 12.25
N ASP A 25 -13.19 7.07 13.45
CA ASP A 25 -13.99 8.03 14.21
C ASP A 25 -13.00 8.87 15.04
N ALA A 26 -13.07 10.19 14.91
CA ALA A 26 -12.19 11.11 15.62
C ALA A 26 -13.00 12.24 16.29
N ILE A 27 -12.45 12.80 17.36
CA ILE A 27 -13.02 13.92 18.11
C ILE A 27 -11.99 15.03 18.22
N GLU A 28 -12.41 16.29 18.17
CA GLU A 28 -11.52 17.41 18.45
C GLU A 28 -11.38 17.61 19.97
N ARG A 29 -10.14 17.77 20.43
CA ARG A 29 -9.81 18.14 21.81
C ARG A 29 -8.73 19.20 21.80
N ALA A 30 -9.06 20.40 22.29
CA ALA A 30 -8.13 21.54 22.37
C ALA A 30 -7.41 21.83 21.03
N GLY A 31 -8.15 21.89 19.92
CA GLY A 31 -7.60 22.14 18.59
C GLY A 31 -6.84 20.97 17.96
N ARG A 32 -6.86 19.78 18.58
CA ARG A 32 -6.21 18.56 18.05
C ARG A 32 -7.24 17.49 17.76
N LEU A 33 -7.12 16.83 16.60
CA LEU A 33 -7.89 15.62 16.32
C LEU A 33 -7.35 14.47 17.19
N ALA A 34 -8.20 13.85 17.99
CA ALA A 34 -7.93 12.64 18.74
C ALA A 34 -8.74 11.48 18.16
N ALA A 35 -8.08 10.37 17.83
CA ALA A 35 -8.75 9.17 17.39
C ALA A 35 -9.61 8.60 18.53
N ASN A 36 -10.90 8.38 18.24
CA ASN A 36 -11.84 7.76 19.16
C ASN A 36 -12.03 6.27 18.84
N ARG A 37 -12.04 5.91 17.55
CA ARG A 37 -12.21 4.51 17.12
C ARG A 37 -11.60 4.29 15.74
N LEU A 38 -10.96 3.14 15.56
CA LEU A 38 -10.49 2.67 14.26
C LEU A 38 -11.13 1.30 13.99
N VAL A 39 -11.87 1.17 12.88
CA VAL A 39 -12.48 -0.10 12.44
C VAL A 39 -12.00 -0.41 11.04
N SER A 40 -11.50 -1.62 10.83
CA SER A 40 -11.04 -2.09 9.52
C SER A 40 -11.89 -3.27 9.07
N THR A 41 -12.31 -3.28 7.81
CA THR A 41 -13.02 -4.42 7.20
C THR A 41 -12.07 -5.41 6.51
N ARG A 42 -10.77 -5.31 6.78
CA ARG A 42 -9.78 -6.25 6.22
C ARG A 42 -10.11 -7.68 6.62
N SER A 43 -10.34 -8.52 5.63
CA SER A 43 -10.58 -9.94 5.82
C SER A 43 -9.36 -10.59 6.48
N GLY A 44 -9.58 -11.27 7.60
CA GLY A 44 -8.59 -12.18 8.16
C GLY A 44 -8.47 -13.47 7.32
N GLY A 45 -7.51 -14.33 7.67
CA GLY A 45 -7.40 -15.68 7.08
C GLY A 45 -6.50 -15.79 5.84
N ILE A 46 -5.95 -14.69 5.33
CA ILE A 46 -5.04 -14.72 4.18
C ILE A 46 -3.80 -15.58 4.44
N ALA A 47 -3.28 -15.57 5.68
CA ALA A 47 -2.15 -16.41 6.07
C ALA A 47 -2.48 -17.90 5.95
N SER A 48 -3.66 -18.32 6.40
CA SER A 48 -4.13 -19.71 6.29
C SER A 48 -4.35 -20.12 4.84
N ALA A 49 -4.88 -19.22 4.00
CA ALA A 49 -5.02 -19.47 2.56
C ALA A 49 -3.66 -19.64 1.88
N LEU A 50 -2.70 -18.76 2.16
CA LEU A 50 -1.33 -18.85 1.62
C LEU A 50 -0.61 -20.13 2.09
N ALA A 51 -0.80 -20.54 3.34
CA ALA A 51 -0.21 -21.77 3.89
C ALA A 51 -0.70 -23.06 3.20
N ALA A 52 -1.80 -23.01 2.46
CA ALA A 52 -2.33 -24.15 1.70
C ALA A 52 -1.66 -24.34 0.33
N HIS A 53 -0.78 -23.43 -0.08
CA HIS A 53 -0.08 -23.47 -1.37
C HIS A 53 1.38 -23.93 -1.21
N PRO A 54 1.98 -24.52 -2.27
CA PRO A 54 3.39 -24.85 -2.29
C PRO A 54 4.29 -23.61 -2.11
N VAL A 55 5.39 -23.79 -1.39
CA VAL A 55 6.31 -22.71 -1.01
C VAL A 55 6.92 -22.02 -2.24
N GLU A 56 7.16 -22.77 -3.31
CA GLU A 56 7.73 -22.29 -4.58
C GLU A 56 6.80 -21.30 -5.30
N GLN A 57 5.49 -21.35 -5.00
CA GLN A 57 4.50 -20.45 -5.58
C GLN A 57 4.38 -19.13 -4.82
N MET A 58 4.89 -19.07 -3.58
CA MET A 58 4.66 -17.93 -2.68
C MET A 58 5.12 -16.59 -3.25
N PRO A 59 6.35 -16.43 -3.79
CA PRO A 59 6.79 -15.13 -4.30
C PRO A 59 5.86 -14.56 -5.37
N ARG A 60 5.36 -15.43 -6.27
CA ARG A 60 4.42 -15.04 -7.33
C ARG A 60 3.05 -14.69 -6.78
N LEU A 61 2.51 -15.50 -5.87
CA LEU A 61 1.21 -15.24 -5.25
C LEU A 61 1.21 -13.93 -4.45
N LEU A 62 2.26 -13.69 -3.67
CA LEU A 62 2.43 -12.45 -2.91
C LEU A 62 2.50 -11.23 -3.84
N THR A 63 3.22 -11.34 -4.96
CA THR A 63 3.28 -10.25 -5.95
C THR A 63 1.92 -9.91 -6.55
N GLN A 64 1.06 -10.90 -6.77
CA GLN A 64 -0.27 -10.72 -7.35
C GLN A 64 -1.32 -10.24 -6.34
N LEU A 65 -1.16 -10.63 -5.07
CA LEU A 65 -2.11 -10.31 -4.01
C LEU A 65 -2.09 -8.83 -3.62
N PHE A 66 -0.93 -8.18 -3.74
CA PHE A 66 -0.72 -6.80 -3.31
C PHE A 66 -0.44 -5.87 -4.49
N PRO A 67 -1.47 -5.22 -5.08
CA PRO A 67 -1.30 -4.47 -6.32
C PRO A 67 -0.43 -3.21 -6.21
N LEU A 68 -0.21 -2.69 -5.00
CA LEU A 68 0.60 -1.49 -4.75
C LEU A 68 2.01 -1.78 -4.21
N CYS A 69 2.22 -2.96 -3.66
CA CYS A 69 3.46 -3.35 -2.97
C CYS A 69 3.86 -4.80 -3.28
N GLY A 70 3.48 -5.27 -4.47
CA GLY A 70 3.59 -6.66 -4.87
C GLY A 70 5.03 -7.11 -4.94
N MET A 71 5.92 -6.32 -5.53
CA MET A 71 7.34 -6.63 -5.62
C MET A 71 7.98 -6.68 -4.24
N ALA A 72 7.69 -5.70 -3.37
CA ALA A 72 8.15 -5.74 -1.99
C ALA A 72 7.70 -7.00 -1.25
N HIS A 73 6.43 -7.40 -1.40
CA HIS A 73 5.93 -8.63 -0.78
C HIS A 73 6.52 -9.90 -1.40
N GLY A 74 6.74 -9.94 -2.72
CA GLY A 74 7.40 -11.05 -3.41
C GLY A 74 8.84 -11.22 -2.93
N VAL A 75 9.61 -10.13 -2.83
CA VAL A 75 10.98 -10.12 -2.29
C VAL A 75 10.98 -10.54 -0.82
N ALA A 76 10.09 -10.00 0.02
CA ALA A 76 10.02 -10.38 1.43
C ALA A 76 9.68 -11.86 1.61
N GLY A 77 8.75 -12.39 0.80
CA GLY A 77 8.41 -13.82 0.79
C GLY A 77 9.59 -14.69 0.37
N LEU A 78 10.29 -14.32 -0.71
CA LEU A 78 11.47 -15.04 -1.17
C LEU A 78 12.58 -15.04 -0.11
N THR A 79 12.87 -13.89 0.50
CA THR A 79 13.83 -13.77 1.59
C THR A 79 13.48 -14.68 2.77
N ALA A 80 12.20 -14.73 3.17
CA ALA A 80 11.76 -15.59 4.27
C ALA A 80 11.94 -17.08 3.95
N ILE A 81 11.70 -17.49 2.70
CA ILE A 81 11.91 -18.87 2.24
C ILE A 81 13.39 -19.23 2.26
N GLU A 82 14.25 -18.37 1.72
CA GLU A 82 15.69 -18.58 1.71
C GLU A 82 16.27 -18.68 3.12
N GLN A 83 15.83 -17.82 4.04
CA GLN A 83 16.21 -17.89 5.45
C GLN A 83 15.73 -19.20 6.11
N ALA A 84 14.52 -19.66 5.81
CA ALA A 84 13.99 -20.91 6.36
C ALA A 84 14.70 -22.16 5.82
N LEU A 85 15.25 -22.08 4.61
CA LEU A 85 15.95 -23.17 3.92
C LEU A 85 17.48 -23.06 4.01
N ASP A 86 18.00 -22.08 4.74
CA ASP A 86 19.44 -21.79 4.85
C ASP A 86 20.15 -21.60 3.49
N ILE A 87 19.47 -20.89 2.57
CA ILE A 87 19.98 -20.58 1.24
C ILE A 87 20.75 -19.26 1.29
N GLU A 88 22.03 -19.30 0.96
CA GLU A 88 22.84 -18.10 0.79
C GLU A 88 22.53 -17.38 -0.53
N ILE A 89 22.39 -16.06 -0.47
CA ILE A 89 22.24 -15.19 -1.65
C ILE A 89 23.51 -14.39 -1.90
N SER A 90 23.84 -14.19 -3.17
CA SER A 90 24.97 -13.34 -3.55
C SER A 90 24.67 -11.85 -3.27
N PRO A 91 25.70 -11.03 -3.03
CA PRO A 91 25.53 -9.58 -2.88
C PRO A 91 24.84 -8.92 -4.09
N ALA A 92 25.08 -9.43 -5.31
CA ALA A 92 24.44 -8.93 -6.52
C ALA A 92 22.92 -9.18 -6.53
N GLN A 93 22.48 -10.36 -6.07
CA GLN A 93 21.05 -10.66 -5.92
C GLN A 93 20.39 -9.78 -4.87
N ALA A 94 21.06 -9.55 -3.73
CA ALA A 94 20.55 -8.66 -2.68
C ALA A 94 20.38 -7.22 -3.20
N ALA A 95 21.40 -6.68 -3.86
CA ALA A 95 21.36 -5.34 -4.43
C ALA A 95 20.27 -5.19 -5.51
N PHE A 96 20.11 -6.19 -6.38
CA PHE A 96 19.05 -6.17 -7.39
C PHE A 96 17.64 -6.14 -6.76
N ARG A 97 17.41 -6.95 -5.73
CA ARG A 97 16.12 -6.96 -5.01
C ARG A 97 15.83 -5.61 -4.36
N GLU A 98 16.82 -4.99 -3.74
CA GLU A 98 16.69 -3.66 -3.16
C GLU A 98 16.32 -2.62 -4.24
N LEU A 99 17.01 -2.62 -5.38
CA LEU A 99 16.70 -1.73 -6.50
C LEU A 99 15.26 -1.88 -7.01
N VAL A 100 14.78 -3.12 -7.14
CA VAL A 100 13.41 -3.41 -7.59
C VAL A 100 12.37 -2.90 -6.57
N VAL A 101 12.62 -3.07 -5.28
CA VAL A 101 11.74 -2.55 -4.21
C VAL A 101 11.74 -1.02 -4.18
N LEU A 102 12.92 -0.39 -4.34
CA LEU A 102 13.04 1.06 -4.43
C LEU A 102 12.30 1.61 -5.65
N ALA A 103 12.35 0.92 -6.79
CA ALA A 103 11.63 1.30 -7.99
C ALA A 103 10.11 1.26 -7.77
N GLU A 104 9.57 0.20 -7.16
CA GLU A 104 8.16 0.12 -6.78
C GLU A 104 7.77 1.26 -5.84
N HIS A 105 8.58 1.54 -4.82
CA HIS A 105 8.33 2.64 -3.89
C HIS A 105 8.32 4.00 -4.60
N GLY A 106 9.28 4.22 -5.51
CA GLY A 106 9.33 5.40 -6.36
C GLY A 106 8.08 5.58 -7.23
N ALA A 107 7.54 4.49 -7.79
CA ALA A 107 6.29 4.51 -8.55
C ALA A 107 5.11 4.95 -7.67
N ALA A 108 4.99 4.35 -6.48
CA ALA A 108 3.90 4.63 -5.55
C ALA A 108 3.94 6.10 -5.07
N LEU A 109 5.12 6.58 -4.67
CA LEU A 109 5.31 7.96 -4.24
C LEU A 109 5.11 8.94 -5.41
N GLY A 110 5.64 8.62 -6.59
CA GLY A 110 5.46 9.40 -7.81
C GLY A 110 3.99 9.57 -8.19
N TRP A 111 3.19 8.52 -8.04
CA TRP A 111 1.73 8.61 -8.18
C TRP A 111 1.14 9.57 -7.14
N ARG A 112 1.45 9.42 -5.85
CA ARG A 112 0.91 10.31 -4.80
C ARG A 112 1.22 11.78 -5.10
N ILE A 113 2.48 12.10 -5.42
CA ILE A 113 2.93 13.46 -5.70
C ILE A 113 2.30 14.02 -6.96
N SER A 114 2.21 13.23 -8.03
CA SER A 114 1.78 13.73 -9.34
C SER A 114 0.26 13.70 -9.51
N MET A 115 -0.46 12.82 -8.81
CA MET A 115 -1.89 12.58 -9.00
C MET A 115 -2.74 12.96 -7.79
N ASP A 116 -2.39 12.45 -6.61
CA ASP A 116 -3.29 12.50 -5.46
C ASP A 116 -3.14 13.79 -4.64
N TRP A 117 -1.92 14.32 -4.53
CA TRP A 117 -1.63 15.49 -3.71
C TRP A 117 -1.97 16.85 -4.34
N PRO A 118 -1.78 17.09 -5.66
CA PRO A 118 -2.03 18.39 -6.27
C PRO A 118 -3.43 18.96 -5.99
N PRO A 119 -4.53 18.16 -6.02
CA PRO A 119 -5.86 18.66 -5.70
C PRO A 119 -5.99 19.27 -4.29
N PHE A 120 -5.21 18.82 -3.30
CA PHE A 120 -5.25 19.38 -1.94
C PHE A 120 -4.66 20.80 -1.85
N VAL A 121 -3.88 21.21 -2.85
CA VAL A 121 -3.27 22.55 -2.94
C VAL A 121 -3.82 23.37 -4.11
N GLY A 122 -4.91 22.92 -4.74
CA GLY A 122 -5.56 23.61 -5.86
C GLY A 122 -4.82 23.48 -7.20
N ALA A 123 -3.88 22.55 -7.32
CA ALA A 123 -3.15 22.26 -8.55
C ALA A 123 -3.75 21.06 -9.30
N PRO A 124 -3.68 21.00 -10.64
CA PRO A 124 -4.12 19.83 -11.40
C PRO A 124 -3.12 18.67 -11.29
N PRO A 125 -3.57 17.41 -11.49
CA PRO A 125 -2.68 16.26 -11.65
C PRO A 125 -1.70 16.40 -12.83
N ASP A 126 -0.46 15.93 -12.66
CA ASP A 126 0.58 15.85 -13.70
C ASP A 126 0.70 14.42 -14.26
N LEU A 127 -0.07 14.18 -15.33
CA LEU A 127 -0.08 12.90 -16.04
C LEU A 127 1.26 12.58 -16.71
N ARG A 128 2.00 13.60 -17.14
CA ARG A 128 3.29 13.42 -17.83
C ARG A 128 4.34 12.94 -16.83
N ALA A 129 4.52 13.65 -15.72
CA ALA A 129 5.45 13.25 -14.67
C ALA A 129 5.15 11.84 -14.16
N CYS A 130 3.86 11.53 -13.93
CA CYS A 130 3.42 10.20 -13.51
C CYS A 130 3.75 9.11 -14.56
N GLY A 131 3.58 9.42 -15.85
CA GLY A 131 3.96 8.52 -16.95
C GLY A 131 5.48 8.32 -17.05
N ASP A 132 6.26 9.38 -16.87
CA ASP A 132 7.73 9.35 -16.95
C ASP A 132 8.32 8.50 -15.82
N ILE A 133 7.82 8.65 -14.59
CA ILE A 133 8.20 7.83 -13.44
C ILE A 133 7.88 6.36 -13.69
N ARG A 134 6.68 6.04 -14.19
CA ARG A 134 6.31 4.65 -14.49
C ARG A 134 7.20 4.01 -15.55
N ARG A 135 7.63 4.76 -16.57
CA ARG A 135 8.59 4.26 -17.56
C ARG A 135 9.97 4.02 -16.97
N ALA A 136 10.44 4.91 -16.09
CA ALA A 136 11.72 4.73 -15.40
C ALA A 136 11.71 3.47 -14.51
N VAL A 137 10.61 3.21 -13.81
CA VAL A 137 10.43 2.01 -12.99
C VAL A 137 10.40 0.75 -13.84
N ALA A 138 9.65 0.76 -14.96
CA ALA A 138 9.61 -0.37 -15.89
C ALA A 138 10.99 -0.74 -16.46
N ALA A 139 11.91 0.22 -16.59
CA ALA A 139 13.28 -0.03 -17.03
C ALA A 139 14.15 -0.74 -15.98
N VAL A 140 13.74 -0.74 -14.71
CA VAL A 140 14.43 -1.45 -13.61
C VAL A 140 13.82 -2.83 -13.37
N THR A 141 12.51 -2.96 -13.57
CA THR A 141 11.74 -4.17 -13.24
C THR A 141 11.42 -5.07 -14.44
N GLY A 142 11.73 -4.62 -15.66
CA GLY A 142 11.40 -5.27 -16.93
C GLY A 142 12.54 -6.04 -17.57
#